data_AF-A0A966DQH1-F1
#
_entry.id   AF-A0A966DQH1-F1
#
_cell.length_a   1.000
_cell.length_b   1.000
_cell.length_c   1.000
_cell.angle_alpha   90.00
_cell.angle_beta   90.00
_cell.angle_gamma   90.00
#
_symmetry.space_group_name_H-M   'P 1'
#
loop_
_entity.id
_entity.type
_entity.pdbx_description
1 polymer ?
#
loop_
_entity_poly.entity_id
_entity_poly.type
_entity_poly.pdbx_seq_one_letter_code
_entity_poly.pdbx_strand_id
1 'polypeptide(L)'
;MRKNIVAGNWKMNLDFEQAEELMDELAALLDDNPQEKCEVVICPPALYLELAVDYTMESEFDCGAQNVSSFDNGAYTGEISAAMLEKLEVSYVIIGHSERRKYFHEDDGILDAKVKQSLKHHLIPIFCCGELLAERESNTHFQVVEAQLKNTVLGLDKENFKKIVIAYEPVWAIGTGKTATPEQAQEMHAFIRKLIAQTYDPAVAENTSILYGGSCNPGNAAALFSNPDVDGGLIGGASLNANDFLQIIQSF
;
A
#
# COMPACT_ATOMS: atom_id res chain seq x y z
N MET A 1 -12.86 -12.31 5.65
CA MET A 1 -11.82 -13.14 5.03
C MET A 1 -10.81 -12.17 4.44
N ARG A 2 -9.50 -12.47 4.49
CA ARG A 2 -8.46 -11.61 3.89
C ARG A 2 -8.76 -11.40 2.42
N LYS A 3 -8.60 -10.17 1.95
CA LYS A 3 -8.68 -9.86 0.53
C LYS A 3 -7.28 -9.93 -0.06
N ASN A 4 -7.15 -10.51 -1.25
CA ASN A 4 -5.94 -10.34 -2.04
C ASN A 4 -5.98 -8.94 -2.66
N ILE A 5 -4.91 -8.17 -2.49
CA ILE A 5 -4.84 -6.79 -3.02
C ILE A 5 -3.52 -6.60 -3.77
N VAL A 6 -3.60 -6.08 -4.99
CA VAL A 6 -2.43 -5.63 -5.75
C VAL A 6 -2.56 -4.14 -6.02
N ALA A 7 -1.75 -3.35 -5.33
CA ALA A 7 -1.76 -1.90 -5.40
C ALA A 7 -0.54 -1.38 -6.18
N GLY A 8 -0.74 -0.66 -7.28
CA GLY A 8 0.32 -0.06 -8.08
C GLY A 8 0.70 1.33 -7.60
N ASN A 9 1.82 1.45 -6.87
CA ASN A 9 2.40 2.74 -6.47
C ASN A 9 3.29 3.30 -7.60
N TRP A 10 2.73 4.20 -8.40
CA TRP A 10 3.43 4.80 -9.55
C TRP A 10 4.53 5.76 -9.12
N LYS A 11 4.57 6.15 -7.84
CA LYS A 11 5.49 7.16 -7.30
C LYS A 11 5.43 8.44 -8.13
N MET A 12 6.54 9.17 -8.25
CA MET A 12 6.63 10.41 -9.04
C MET A 12 7.08 10.12 -10.47
N ASN A 13 6.24 9.42 -11.25
CA ASN A 13 6.49 9.07 -12.65
C ASN A 13 5.34 9.49 -13.56
N LEU A 14 5.61 9.40 -14.87
CA LEU A 14 4.73 9.72 -15.99
C LEU A 14 4.43 11.22 -16.10
N ASP A 15 4.19 11.68 -17.33
CA ASP A 15 3.43 12.90 -17.58
C ASP A 15 1.93 12.58 -17.74
N PHE A 16 1.11 13.58 -18.07
CA PHE A 16 -0.34 13.40 -18.16
C PHE A 16 -0.74 12.45 -19.30
N GLU A 17 -0.14 12.60 -20.49
CA GLU A 17 -0.46 11.76 -21.66
C GLU A 17 -0.04 10.30 -21.40
N GLN A 18 1.12 10.10 -20.79
CA GLN A 18 1.60 8.76 -20.41
C GLN A 18 0.75 8.12 -19.31
N ALA A 19 0.23 8.91 -18.37
CA ALA A 19 -0.66 8.41 -17.32
C ALA A 19 -2.01 7.96 -17.92
N GLU A 20 -2.58 8.76 -18.83
CA GLU A 20 -3.81 8.42 -19.57
C GLU A 20 -3.62 7.14 -20.39
N GLU A 21 -2.54 7.05 -21.18
CA GLU A 21 -2.22 5.85 -21.98
C GLU A 21 -2.09 4.59 -21.10
N LEU A 22 -1.41 4.69 -19.95
CA LEU A 22 -1.27 3.55 -19.05
C LEU A 22 -2.62 3.13 -18.41
N MET A 23 -3.51 4.09 -18.10
CA MET A 23 -4.85 3.78 -17.58
C MET A 23 -5.71 3.12 -18.65
N ASP A 24 -5.69 3.62 -19.89
CA ASP A 24 -6.39 3.02 -21.04
C ASP A 24 -5.93 1.58 -21.26
N GLU A 25 -4.62 1.34 -21.31
CA GLU A 25 -4.07 0.00 -21.49
C GLU A 25 -4.47 -0.94 -20.35
N LEU A 26 -4.41 -0.48 -19.10
CA LEU A 26 -4.75 -1.28 -17.94
C LEU A 26 -6.25 -1.59 -17.89
N ALA A 27 -7.11 -0.61 -18.16
CA ALA A 27 -8.56 -0.77 -18.22
C ALA A 27 -8.94 -1.84 -19.26
N ALA A 28 -8.44 -1.71 -20.49
CA ALA A 28 -8.69 -2.69 -21.55
C ALA A 28 -8.20 -4.10 -21.17
N LEU A 29 -7.03 -4.21 -20.56
CA LEU A 29 -6.49 -5.48 -20.10
C LEU A 29 -7.33 -6.13 -18.99
N LEU A 30 -7.84 -5.35 -18.05
CA LEU A 30 -8.69 -5.84 -16.96
C LEU A 30 -10.09 -6.23 -17.46
N ASP A 31 -10.66 -5.50 -18.41
CA ASP A 31 -11.92 -5.86 -19.06
C ASP A 31 -11.82 -7.20 -19.81
N ASP A 32 -10.70 -7.42 -20.51
CA ASP A 32 -10.43 -8.69 -21.20
C ASP A 32 -10.07 -9.83 -20.22
N ASN A 33 -9.68 -9.50 -18.98
CA ASN A 33 -9.22 -10.44 -17.97
C ASN A 33 -9.84 -10.11 -16.59
N PRO A 34 -11.15 -10.35 -16.39
CA PRO A 34 -11.83 -9.96 -15.15
C PRO A 34 -11.24 -10.66 -13.92
N GLN A 35 -11.11 -9.91 -12.82
CA GLN A 35 -10.35 -10.32 -11.64
C GLN A 35 -11.28 -10.71 -10.47
N GLU A 36 -11.80 -11.94 -10.46
CA GLU A 36 -12.78 -12.37 -9.45
C GLU A 36 -12.26 -12.42 -8.00
N LYS A 37 -10.93 -12.47 -7.80
CA LYS A 37 -10.31 -12.79 -6.50
C LYS A 37 -9.29 -11.79 -6.00
N CYS A 38 -8.94 -10.77 -6.79
CA CYS A 38 -7.94 -9.77 -6.44
C CYS A 38 -8.54 -8.38 -6.57
N GLU A 39 -8.43 -7.58 -5.52
CA GLU A 39 -8.72 -6.15 -5.58
C GLU A 39 -7.51 -5.43 -6.19
N VAL A 40 -7.75 -4.65 -7.24
CA VAL A 40 -6.71 -3.89 -7.93
C VAL A 40 -6.83 -2.43 -7.52
N VAL A 41 -5.72 -1.81 -7.11
CA VAL A 41 -5.69 -0.40 -6.73
C VAL A 41 -4.58 0.29 -7.53
N ILE A 42 -4.87 1.44 -8.14
CA ILE A 42 -3.84 2.29 -8.74
C ILE A 42 -3.58 3.53 -7.89
N CYS A 43 -2.31 3.83 -7.63
CA CYS A 43 -1.89 4.95 -6.81
C CYS A 43 -1.02 5.92 -7.62
N PRO A 44 -1.61 6.78 -8.48
CA PRO A 44 -0.88 7.74 -9.30
C PRO A 44 -0.42 8.98 -8.49
N PRO A 45 0.50 9.81 -9.04
CA PRO A 45 0.68 11.18 -8.57
C PRO A 45 -0.64 11.94 -8.42
N ALA A 46 -0.70 12.86 -7.46
CA ALA A 46 -1.91 13.63 -7.16
C ALA A 46 -2.49 14.42 -8.35
N LEU A 47 -1.65 14.73 -9.35
CA LEU A 47 -2.05 15.42 -10.57
C LEU A 47 -3.00 14.60 -11.44
N TYR A 48 -3.05 13.27 -11.26
CA TYR A 48 -3.81 12.34 -12.09
C TYR A 48 -4.93 11.63 -11.31
N LEU A 49 -5.25 12.07 -10.08
CA LEU A 49 -6.27 11.41 -9.26
C LEU A 49 -7.68 11.57 -9.83
N GLU A 50 -8.03 12.75 -10.33
CA GLU A 50 -9.34 12.97 -10.97
C GLU A 50 -9.50 12.05 -12.18
N LEU A 51 -8.47 11.98 -13.05
CA LEU A 51 -8.43 11.05 -14.17
C LEU A 51 -8.60 9.60 -13.71
N ALA A 52 -7.80 9.15 -12.73
CA ALA A 52 -7.87 7.79 -12.23
C ALA A 52 -9.24 7.42 -11.68
N VAL A 53 -9.91 8.35 -10.98
CA VAL A 53 -11.27 8.16 -10.46
C VAL A 53 -12.26 7.98 -11.60
N ASP A 54 -12.17 8.76 -12.69
CA ASP A 54 -13.07 8.63 -13.84
C ASP A 54 -12.99 7.20 -14.42
N TYR A 55 -11.79 6.61 -14.52
CA TYR A 55 -11.64 5.21 -14.96
C TYR A 55 -12.26 4.20 -14.00
N THR A 56 -12.25 4.45 -12.69
CA THR A 56 -12.87 3.51 -11.73
C THR A 56 -14.37 3.31 -11.95
N MET A 57 -15.04 4.23 -12.65
CA MET A 57 -16.46 4.10 -12.98
C MET A 57 -16.72 3.06 -14.06
N GLU A 58 -15.72 2.75 -14.89
CA GLU A 58 -15.84 1.89 -16.06
C GLU A 58 -14.84 0.72 -16.06
N SER A 59 -14.02 0.54 -15.02
CA SER A 59 -12.97 -0.47 -14.96
C SER A 59 -12.90 -1.19 -13.60
N GLU A 60 -12.35 -2.40 -13.58
CA GLU A 60 -12.23 -3.24 -12.37
C GLU A 60 -11.03 -2.86 -11.48
N PHE A 61 -10.81 -1.57 -11.20
CA PHE A 61 -9.82 -1.12 -10.22
C PHE A 61 -10.30 0.08 -9.40
N ASP A 62 -9.75 0.20 -8.19
CA ASP A 62 -9.92 1.34 -7.30
C ASP A 62 -8.80 2.38 -7.45
N CYS A 63 -9.08 3.62 -7.05
CA CYS A 63 -8.09 4.70 -6.99
C CYS A 63 -7.55 4.88 -5.57
N GLY A 64 -6.23 5.11 -5.46
CA GLY A 64 -5.54 5.47 -4.23
C GLY A 64 -4.66 6.70 -4.36
N ALA A 65 -4.56 7.50 -3.29
CA ALA A 65 -3.58 8.58 -3.21
C ALA A 65 -2.23 8.08 -2.66
N GLN A 66 -1.13 8.71 -3.07
CA GLN A 66 0.22 8.37 -2.57
C GLN A 66 0.56 9.00 -1.21
N ASN A 67 -0.25 9.97 -0.75
CA ASN A 67 -0.10 10.66 0.52
C ASN A 67 -1.37 11.46 0.86
N VAL A 68 -1.54 11.82 2.14
CA VAL A 68 -2.55 12.75 2.63
C VAL A 68 -1.97 13.62 3.75
N SER A 69 -2.55 14.80 3.97
CA SER A 69 -2.20 15.68 5.07
C SER A 69 -2.70 15.16 6.42
N SER A 70 -2.01 15.54 7.50
CA SER A 70 -2.46 15.33 8.89
C SER A 70 -3.47 16.39 9.35
N PHE A 71 -3.70 17.43 8.55
CA PHE A 71 -4.59 18.55 8.86
C PHE A 71 -5.91 18.47 8.07
N ASP A 72 -6.99 18.97 8.67
CA ASP A 72 -8.32 19.04 8.02
C ASP A 72 -8.31 20.02 6.81
N ASN A 73 -7.82 21.23 7.04
CA ASN A 73 -7.60 22.31 6.09
C ASN A 73 -6.71 23.40 6.72
N GLY A 74 -6.25 24.38 5.94
CA GLY A 74 -5.59 25.56 6.47
C GLY A 74 -4.42 26.06 5.62
N ALA A 75 -3.52 26.81 6.26
CA ALA A 75 -2.34 27.39 5.62
C ALA A 75 -1.20 26.36 5.47
N TYR A 76 -1.46 25.30 4.70
CA TYR A 76 -0.53 24.20 4.44
C TYR A 76 -0.29 24.08 2.93
N THR A 77 0.33 25.11 2.35
CA THR A 77 0.55 25.20 0.89
C THR A 77 1.25 23.96 0.35
N GLY A 78 0.62 23.28 -0.60
CA GLY A 78 1.13 22.05 -1.24
C GLY A 78 0.62 20.74 -0.65
N GLU A 79 -0.06 20.79 0.50
CA GLU A 79 -0.68 19.60 1.11
C GLU A 79 -2.07 19.33 0.51
N ILE A 80 -2.47 18.05 0.51
CA ILE A 80 -3.77 17.57 0.06
C ILE A 80 -4.50 16.97 1.26
N SER A 81 -5.67 17.49 1.62
CA SER A 81 -6.41 16.99 2.78
C SER A 81 -7.23 15.75 2.47
N ALA A 82 -7.54 14.98 3.51
CA ALA A 82 -8.37 13.79 3.37
C ALA A 82 -9.78 14.11 2.82
N ALA A 83 -10.34 15.26 3.19
CA ALA A 83 -11.62 15.74 2.66
C ALA A 83 -11.58 16.05 1.15
N MET A 84 -10.43 16.49 0.62
CA MET A 84 -10.28 16.69 -0.84
C MET A 84 -10.29 15.36 -1.57
N LEU A 85 -9.58 14.35 -1.05
CA LEU A 85 -9.53 13.01 -1.62
C LEU A 85 -10.90 12.31 -1.56
N GLU A 86 -11.58 12.37 -0.41
CA GLU A 86 -12.94 11.86 -0.23
C GLU A 86 -13.91 12.50 -1.23
N LYS A 87 -13.77 13.81 -1.48
CA LYS A 87 -14.65 14.51 -2.42
C LYS A 87 -14.40 14.14 -3.88
N LEU A 88 -13.18 13.71 -4.20
CA LEU A 88 -12.82 13.10 -5.47
C LEU A 88 -13.17 11.61 -5.52
N GLU A 89 -13.81 11.03 -4.49
CA GLU A 89 -14.16 9.60 -4.45
C GLU A 89 -12.95 8.65 -4.52
N VAL A 90 -11.78 9.11 -4.07
CA VAL A 90 -10.60 8.26 -3.90
C VAL A 90 -10.85 7.27 -2.75
N SER A 91 -10.64 5.97 -2.98
CA SER A 91 -10.90 4.90 -2.00
C SER A 91 -9.73 4.70 -1.03
N TYR A 92 -8.50 4.70 -1.55
CA TYR A 92 -7.29 4.29 -0.83
C TYR A 92 -6.31 5.44 -0.57
N VAL A 93 -5.42 5.27 0.41
CA VAL A 93 -4.27 6.17 0.56
C VAL A 93 -3.06 5.49 1.17
N ILE A 94 -1.91 5.62 0.51
CA ILE A 94 -0.61 5.19 1.03
C ILE A 94 -0.15 6.15 2.12
N ILE A 95 0.21 5.62 3.29
CA ILE A 95 0.70 6.40 4.44
C ILE A 95 1.97 5.77 4.98
N GLY A 96 2.99 6.59 5.22
CA GLY A 96 4.23 6.12 5.85
C GLY A 96 5.16 5.35 4.92
N HIS A 97 5.00 5.48 3.60
CA HIS A 97 5.91 4.88 2.62
C HIS A 97 7.37 5.25 2.97
N SER A 98 8.28 4.30 2.81
CA SER A 98 9.69 4.44 3.18
C SER A 98 10.37 5.72 2.64
N GLU A 99 10.05 6.11 1.40
CA GLU A 99 10.56 7.35 0.79
C GLU A 99 10.09 8.60 1.53
N ARG A 100 8.86 8.60 2.06
CA ARG A 100 8.33 9.74 2.82
C ARG A 100 8.95 9.85 4.20
N ARG A 101 9.12 8.72 4.89
CA ARG A 101 9.86 8.66 6.16
C ARG A 101 11.29 9.18 5.98
N LYS A 102 11.95 8.80 4.88
CA LYS A 102 13.35 9.15 4.60
C LYS A 102 13.53 10.60 4.15
N TYR A 103 12.78 11.05 3.14
CA TYR A 103 13.02 12.33 2.46
C TYR A 103 12.18 13.48 3.01
N PHE A 104 11.00 13.18 3.56
CA PHE A 104 10.08 14.18 4.12
C PHE A 104 9.97 14.11 5.64
N HIS A 105 10.79 13.25 6.27
CA HIS A 105 10.92 13.13 7.74
C HIS A 105 9.60 12.89 8.46
N GLU A 106 8.73 12.07 7.87
CA GLU A 106 7.47 11.69 8.51
C GLU A 106 7.75 10.71 9.65
N ASP A 107 7.50 11.18 10.87
CA ASP A 107 7.60 10.40 12.10
C ASP A 107 6.27 9.74 12.48
N ASP A 108 6.30 8.89 13.50
CA ASP A 108 5.11 8.14 13.94
C ASP A 108 3.96 9.06 14.36
N GLY A 109 4.23 10.25 14.91
CA GLY A 109 3.19 11.21 15.31
C GLY A 109 2.46 11.82 14.11
N ILE A 110 3.22 12.19 13.07
CA ILE A 110 2.65 12.66 11.80
C ILE A 110 1.82 11.56 11.15
N LEU A 111 2.33 10.33 11.14
CA LEU A 111 1.69 9.21 10.47
C LEU A 111 0.41 8.74 11.19
N ASP A 112 0.41 8.70 12.52
CA ASP A 112 -0.79 8.46 13.33
C ASP A 112 -1.88 9.50 13.02
N ALA A 113 -1.50 10.78 12.94
CA ALA A 113 -2.44 11.85 12.60
C ALA A 113 -3.02 11.67 11.18
N LYS A 114 -2.19 11.31 10.18
CA LYS A 114 -2.66 11.03 8.82
C LYS A 114 -3.62 9.85 8.76
N VAL A 115 -3.30 8.74 9.42
CA VAL A 115 -4.19 7.56 9.49
C VAL A 115 -5.55 7.96 10.07
N LYS A 116 -5.57 8.75 11.14
CA LYS A 116 -6.82 9.24 11.74
C LYS A 116 -7.61 10.15 10.80
N GLN A 117 -6.92 11.02 10.05
CA GLN A 117 -7.56 11.85 9.02
C GLN A 117 -8.20 11.01 7.92
N SER A 118 -7.48 10.01 7.40
CA SER A 118 -8.00 9.10 6.39
C SER A 118 -9.25 8.39 6.85
N LEU A 119 -9.22 7.78 8.04
CA LEU A 119 -10.37 7.04 8.58
C LEU A 119 -11.58 7.92 8.87
N LYS A 120 -11.36 9.18 9.30
CA LYS A 120 -12.42 10.18 9.50
C LYS A 120 -13.16 10.51 8.19
N HIS A 121 -12.46 10.44 7.06
CA HIS A 121 -12.95 10.76 5.73
C HIS A 121 -13.12 9.52 4.84
N HIS A 122 -13.36 8.37 5.47
CA HIS A 122 -13.70 7.10 4.81
C HIS A 122 -12.66 6.56 3.81
N LEU A 123 -11.44 7.11 3.80
CA LEU A 123 -10.32 6.57 3.03
C LEU A 123 -9.76 5.33 3.73
N ILE A 124 -9.36 4.33 2.95
CA ILE A 124 -8.73 3.09 3.42
C ILE A 124 -7.21 3.28 3.44
N PRO A 125 -6.56 3.36 4.62
CA PRO A 125 -5.11 3.49 4.68
C PRO A 125 -4.40 2.21 4.23
N ILE A 126 -3.44 2.35 3.33
CA ILE A 126 -2.36 1.38 3.08
C ILE A 126 -1.16 1.86 3.90
N PHE A 127 -1.03 1.36 5.12
CA PHE A 127 0.00 1.80 6.05
C PHE A 127 1.31 1.04 5.83
N CYS A 128 2.35 1.75 5.41
CA CYS A 128 3.65 1.20 5.13
C CYS A 128 4.53 1.14 6.39
N CYS A 129 5.19 0.00 6.57
CA CYS A 129 6.16 -0.26 7.63
C CYS A 129 7.31 -1.11 7.10
N GLY A 130 8.46 -1.05 7.75
CA GLY A 130 9.63 -1.83 7.33
C GLY A 130 10.94 -1.27 7.87
N GLU A 131 11.97 -2.11 7.77
CA GLU A 131 13.30 -1.85 8.31
C GLU A 131 14.31 -1.48 7.23
N LEU A 132 15.36 -0.76 7.64
CA LEU A 132 16.57 -0.52 6.89
C LEU A 132 17.49 -1.75 6.88
N LEU A 133 18.42 -1.81 5.91
CA LEU A 133 19.38 -2.91 5.82
C LEU A 133 20.17 -3.13 7.12
N ALA A 134 20.62 -2.05 7.75
CA ALA A 134 21.39 -2.12 8.99
C ALA A 134 20.61 -2.79 10.13
N GLU A 135 19.29 -2.57 10.19
CA GLU A 135 18.40 -3.13 11.21
C GLU A 135 18.11 -4.61 10.95
N ARG A 136 18.05 -5.00 9.67
CA ARG A 136 18.01 -6.42 9.27
C ARG A 136 19.31 -7.12 9.64
N GLU A 137 20.45 -6.56 9.29
CA GLU A 137 21.79 -7.10 9.59
C GLU A 137 22.09 -7.18 11.09
N SER A 138 21.54 -6.27 11.89
CA SER A 138 21.64 -6.31 13.36
C SER A 138 20.57 -7.17 14.04
N ASN A 139 19.70 -7.85 13.29
CA ASN A 139 18.58 -8.65 13.81
C ASN A 139 17.59 -7.87 14.70
N THR A 140 17.44 -6.56 14.46
CA THR A 140 16.49 -5.69 15.19
C THR A 140 15.22 -5.39 14.39
N HIS A 141 15.12 -5.90 13.16
CA HIS A 141 14.01 -5.67 12.23
C HIS A 141 12.62 -5.91 12.84
N PHE A 142 12.43 -6.97 13.64
CA PHE A 142 11.16 -7.21 14.35
C PHE A 142 10.81 -6.08 15.31
N GLN A 143 11.79 -5.60 16.09
CA GLN A 143 11.60 -4.53 17.07
C GLN A 143 11.26 -3.21 16.38
N VAL A 144 11.90 -2.93 15.25
CA VAL A 144 11.65 -1.72 14.44
C VAL A 144 10.23 -1.73 13.89
N VAL A 145 9.82 -2.80 13.22
CA VAL A 145 8.47 -2.91 12.65
C VAL A 145 7.40 -2.94 13.74
N GLU A 146 7.63 -3.62 14.86
CA GLU A 146 6.73 -3.59 16.02
C GLU A 146 6.56 -2.17 16.56
N ALA A 147 7.64 -1.41 16.73
CA ALA A 147 7.58 -0.03 17.21
C ALA A 147 6.79 0.86 16.24
N GLN A 148 7.09 0.80 14.94
CA GLN A 148 6.37 1.57 13.91
C GLN A 148 4.86 1.31 13.96
N LEU A 149 4.45 0.04 14.10
CA LEU A 149 3.03 -0.34 14.15
C LEU A 149 2.38 0.05 15.48
N LYS A 150 3.04 -0.18 16.63
CA LYS A 150 2.54 0.16 17.98
C LYS A 150 2.37 1.65 18.20
N ASN A 151 3.28 2.45 17.66
CA ASN A 151 3.22 3.90 17.80
C ASN A 151 2.18 4.56 16.88
N THR A 152 1.55 3.79 15.99
CA THR A 152 0.60 4.30 14.98
C THR A 152 -0.68 3.45 14.93
N VAL A 153 -0.82 2.59 13.93
CA VAL A 153 -2.06 1.87 13.59
C VAL A 153 -2.52 0.89 14.67
N LEU A 154 -1.61 0.29 15.45
CA LEU A 154 -1.98 -0.59 16.57
C LEU A 154 -2.38 0.18 17.84
N GLY A 155 -2.30 1.51 17.85
CA GLY A 155 -2.85 2.38 18.88
C GLY A 155 -4.33 2.75 18.67
N LEU A 156 -4.92 2.35 17.54
CA LEU A 156 -6.32 2.61 17.21
C LEU A 156 -7.26 1.69 17.99
N ASP A 157 -8.54 2.06 18.04
CA ASP A 157 -9.55 1.08 18.44
C ASP A 157 -9.75 0.01 17.36
N LYS A 158 -10.30 -1.13 17.79
CA LYS A 158 -10.51 -2.31 16.97
C LYS A 158 -11.34 -2.04 15.70
N GLU A 159 -12.35 -1.17 15.76
CA GLU A 159 -13.23 -0.92 14.62
C GLU A 159 -12.57 -0.04 13.55
N ASN A 160 -11.70 0.87 13.99
CA ASN A 160 -10.87 1.66 13.09
C ASN A 160 -9.73 0.85 12.48
N PHE A 161 -9.06 -0.01 13.25
CA PHE A 161 -7.97 -0.85 12.73
C PHE A 161 -8.44 -1.82 11.65
N LYS A 162 -9.65 -2.39 11.76
CA LYS A 162 -10.23 -3.29 10.74
C LYS A 162 -10.34 -2.69 9.34
N LYS A 163 -10.23 -1.37 9.21
CA LYS A 163 -10.31 -0.63 7.94
C LYS A 163 -8.94 -0.33 7.33
N ILE A 164 -7.86 -0.94 7.85
CA ILE A 164 -6.49 -0.67 7.43
C ILE A 164 -5.91 -1.87 6.68
N VAL A 165 -5.17 -1.57 5.63
CA VAL A 165 -4.27 -2.49 4.95
C VAL A 165 -2.85 -2.20 5.42
N ILE A 166 -2.07 -3.24 5.70
CA ILE A 166 -0.64 -3.07 6.03
C ILE A 166 0.19 -3.38 4.79
N ALA A 167 1.17 -2.55 4.47
CA ALA A 167 2.20 -2.85 3.48
C ALA A 167 3.55 -3.00 4.19
N TYR A 168 4.11 -4.21 4.19
CA TYR A 168 5.45 -4.46 4.68
C TYR A 168 6.46 -4.25 3.55
N GLU A 169 7.36 -3.29 3.75
CA GLU A 169 8.35 -2.85 2.79
C GLU A 169 9.76 -3.05 3.36
N PRO A 170 10.47 -4.16 3.05
CA PRO A 170 11.89 -4.25 3.38
C PRO A 170 12.62 -3.13 2.64
N VAL A 171 13.00 -2.04 3.33
CA VAL A 171 13.45 -0.80 2.68
C VAL A 171 14.70 -1.03 1.84
N TRP A 172 15.52 -2.00 2.26
CA TRP A 172 16.71 -2.45 1.55
C TRP A 172 16.43 -3.17 0.23
N ALA A 173 15.19 -3.62 0.00
CA ALA A 173 14.73 -4.25 -1.24
C ALA A 173 14.08 -3.25 -2.20
N ILE A 174 13.87 -1.98 -1.85
CA ILE A 174 13.15 -1.02 -2.70
C ILE A 174 14.11 -0.41 -3.74
N GLY A 175 13.85 -0.65 -5.03
CA GLY A 175 14.60 -0.03 -6.13
C GLY A 175 16.07 -0.45 -6.25
N THR A 176 16.49 -1.49 -5.51
CA THR A 176 17.86 -2.01 -5.52
C THR A 176 18.06 -3.22 -6.43
N GLY A 177 16.96 -3.77 -6.98
CA GLY A 177 16.96 -5.05 -7.69
C GLY A 177 17.18 -6.27 -6.78
N LYS A 178 17.42 -6.05 -5.48
CA LYS A 178 17.40 -7.10 -4.47
C LYS A 178 15.96 -7.26 -3.98
N THR A 179 15.46 -8.48 -3.99
CA THR A 179 14.13 -8.83 -3.44
C THR A 179 14.37 -9.64 -2.17
N ALA A 180 13.54 -9.44 -1.14
CA ALA A 180 13.51 -10.39 -0.04
C ALA A 180 13.12 -11.78 -0.58
N THR A 181 13.69 -12.84 -0.01
CA THR A 181 13.25 -14.18 -0.40
C THR A 181 11.80 -14.38 0.05
N PRO A 182 11.03 -15.28 -0.60
CA PRO A 182 9.69 -15.63 -0.16
C PRO A 182 9.61 -15.95 1.34
N GLU A 183 10.62 -16.63 1.88
CA GLU A 183 10.70 -16.98 3.30
C GLU A 183 10.90 -15.75 4.20
N GLN A 184 11.69 -14.76 3.76
CA GLN A 184 11.88 -13.51 4.50
C GLN A 184 10.62 -12.64 4.48
N ALA A 185 9.89 -12.61 3.36
CA ALA A 185 8.59 -11.96 3.29
C ALA A 185 7.59 -12.63 4.23
N GLN A 186 7.47 -13.96 4.16
CA GLN A 186 6.60 -14.76 5.02
C GLN A 186 6.92 -14.58 6.52
N GLU A 187 8.21 -14.58 6.89
CA GLU A 187 8.65 -14.36 8.28
C GLU A 187 8.07 -13.06 8.86
N MET A 188 8.20 -11.97 8.10
CA MET A 188 7.77 -10.66 8.56
C MET A 188 6.25 -10.50 8.53
N HIS A 189 5.58 -11.03 7.52
CA HIS A 189 4.12 -11.03 7.45
C HIS A 189 3.50 -11.84 8.59
N ALA A 190 4.01 -13.03 8.87
CA ALA A 190 3.57 -13.84 10.00
C ALA A 190 3.81 -13.14 11.35
N PHE A 191 4.94 -12.44 11.50
CA PHE A 191 5.21 -11.63 12.69
C PHE A 191 4.21 -10.49 12.85
N ILE A 192 3.95 -9.71 11.80
CA ILE A 192 2.96 -8.62 11.81
C ILE A 192 1.57 -9.17 12.15
N ARG A 193 1.15 -10.27 11.52
CA ARG A 193 -0.15 -10.89 11.80
C ARG A 193 -0.27 -11.35 13.26
N LYS A 194 0.78 -11.96 13.80
CA LYS A 194 0.85 -12.34 15.22
C LYS A 194 0.73 -11.11 16.13
N LEU A 195 1.39 -10.00 15.79
CA LEU A 195 1.33 -8.76 16.56
C LEU A 195 -0.09 -8.18 16.58
N ILE A 196 -0.79 -8.22 15.44
CA ILE A 196 -2.20 -7.82 15.34
C ILE A 196 -3.08 -8.72 16.23
N ALA A 197 -2.88 -10.04 16.17
CA ALA A 197 -3.66 -11.00 16.96
C ALA A 197 -3.46 -10.81 18.47
N GLN A 198 -2.24 -10.46 18.89
CA GLN A 198 -1.91 -10.16 20.29
C GLN A 198 -2.51 -8.82 20.76
N THR A 199 -2.60 -7.83 19.87
CA THR A 199 -3.09 -6.50 20.22
C THR A 199 -4.62 -6.45 20.29
N TYR A 200 -5.29 -7.15 19.37
CA TYR A 200 -6.75 -7.17 19.28
C TYR A 200 -7.32 -8.57 19.56
N ASP A 201 -7.32 -9.44 18.55
CA ASP A 201 -7.66 -10.86 18.63
C ASP A 201 -7.37 -11.56 17.29
N PRO A 202 -7.40 -12.91 17.25
CA PRO A 202 -7.16 -13.65 16.02
C PRO A 202 -8.12 -13.30 14.87
N ALA A 203 -9.36 -12.93 15.16
CA ALA A 203 -10.32 -12.61 14.10
C ALA A 203 -9.95 -11.30 13.38
N VAL A 204 -9.40 -10.31 14.06
CA VAL A 204 -8.89 -9.09 13.42
C VAL A 204 -7.67 -9.41 12.55
N ALA A 205 -6.74 -10.20 13.07
CA ALA A 205 -5.53 -10.59 12.35
C ALA A 205 -5.82 -11.39 11.08
N GLU A 206 -6.76 -12.32 11.13
CA GLU A 206 -7.22 -13.13 9.98
C GLU A 206 -8.09 -12.36 8.98
N ASN A 207 -8.45 -11.11 9.27
CA ASN A 207 -9.20 -10.26 8.33
C ASN A 207 -8.37 -9.08 7.82
N THR A 208 -7.17 -8.85 8.36
CA THR A 208 -6.27 -7.78 7.91
C THR A 208 -5.45 -8.26 6.72
N SER A 209 -5.51 -7.53 5.60
CA SER A 209 -4.63 -7.78 4.45
C SER A 209 -3.24 -7.18 4.70
N ILE A 210 -2.20 -7.98 4.47
CA ILE A 210 -0.78 -7.60 4.60
C ILE A 210 -0.10 -7.79 3.25
N LEU A 211 0.28 -6.68 2.63
CA LEU A 211 0.88 -6.61 1.30
C LEU A 211 2.40 -6.57 1.38
N TYR A 212 3.05 -7.20 0.41
CA TYR A 212 4.50 -7.16 0.27
C TYR A 212 4.92 -6.01 -0.66
N GLY A 213 5.81 -5.13 -0.20
CA GLY A 213 6.21 -3.90 -0.92
C GLY A 213 7.64 -3.87 -1.48
N GLY A 214 8.39 -4.98 -1.49
CA GLY A 214 9.80 -4.97 -1.88
C GLY A 214 10.11 -5.56 -3.26
N SER A 215 10.41 -4.76 -4.29
CA SER A 215 10.85 -5.24 -5.64
C SER A 215 10.05 -6.44 -6.22
N CYS A 216 8.74 -6.50 -5.95
CA CYS A 216 7.85 -7.49 -6.55
C CYS A 216 7.71 -7.20 -8.07
N ASN A 217 7.79 -8.24 -8.89
CA ASN A 217 7.73 -8.21 -10.34
C ASN A 217 7.14 -9.52 -10.87
N PRO A 218 6.80 -9.63 -12.18
CA PRO A 218 6.16 -10.84 -12.72
C PRO A 218 6.96 -12.12 -12.48
N GLY A 219 8.30 -12.03 -12.44
CA GLY A 219 9.18 -13.18 -12.25
C GLY A 219 9.20 -13.75 -10.82
N ASN A 220 8.73 -13.01 -9.81
CA ASN A 220 8.75 -13.45 -8.41
C ASN A 220 7.40 -13.39 -7.68
N ALA A 221 6.38 -12.72 -8.25
CA ALA A 221 5.08 -12.51 -7.62
C ALA A 221 4.40 -13.82 -7.17
N ALA A 222 4.32 -14.83 -8.05
CA ALA A 222 3.68 -16.10 -7.70
C ALA A 222 4.33 -16.81 -6.50
N ALA A 223 5.67 -16.78 -6.41
CA ALA A 223 6.37 -17.36 -5.27
C ALA A 223 6.14 -16.57 -3.99
N LEU A 224 6.11 -15.23 -4.07
CA LEU A 224 5.80 -14.36 -2.94
C LEU A 224 4.35 -14.56 -2.44
N PHE A 225 3.37 -14.56 -3.34
CA PHE A 225 1.94 -14.62 -3.01
C PHE A 225 1.47 -16.01 -2.59
N SER A 226 2.23 -17.06 -2.91
CA SER A 226 1.99 -18.41 -2.39
C SER A 226 2.23 -18.55 -0.87
N ASN A 227 2.83 -17.56 -0.22
CA ASN A 227 3.12 -17.60 1.21
C ASN A 227 1.85 -17.34 2.04
N PRO A 228 1.59 -18.13 3.11
CA PRO A 228 0.30 -18.11 3.83
C PRO A 228 -0.15 -16.77 4.42
N ASP A 229 0.80 -15.88 4.73
CA ASP A 229 0.53 -14.58 5.35
C ASP A 229 0.72 -13.39 4.40
N VAL A 230 1.02 -13.64 3.12
CA VAL A 230 1.16 -12.62 2.07
C VAL A 230 -0.16 -12.50 1.31
N ASP A 231 -0.84 -11.37 1.48
CA ASP A 231 -2.17 -11.13 0.90
C ASP A 231 -2.10 -10.26 -0.39
N GLY A 232 -0.94 -10.23 -1.05
CA GLY A 232 -0.69 -9.48 -2.27
C GLY A 232 0.48 -8.50 -2.16
N GLY A 233 0.43 -7.39 -2.90
CA GLY A 233 1.60 -6.54 -3.08
C GLY A 233 1.33 -5.05 -3.27
N LEU A 234 2.27 -4.24 -2.78
CA LEU A 234 2.39 -2.82 -3.10
C LEU A 234 3.52 -2.66 -4.14
N ILE A 235 3.14 -2.56 -5.41
CA ILE A 235 4.01 -2.71 -6.57
C ILE A 235 4.55 -1.34 -6.98
N GLY A 236 5.88 -1.23 -7.09
CA GLY A 236 6.56 -0.02 -7.57
C GLY A 236 6.70 -0.02 -9.10
N GLY A 237 7.95 -0.03 -9.59
CA GLY A 237 8.23 0.13 -11.02
C GLY A 237 7.51 -0.85 -11.97
N ALA A 238 7.21 -2.08 -11.53
CA ALA A 238 6.47 -3.03 -12.35
C ALA A 238 4.99 -2.65 -12.57
N SER A 239 4.44 -1.69 -11.82
CA SER A 239 3.10 -1.15 -12.06
C SER A 239 3.07 -0.06 -13.13
N LEU A 240 4.22 0.35 -13.68
CA LEU A 240 4.32 1.35 -14.76
C LEU A 240 4.26 0.71 -16.15
N ASN A 241 3.96 -0.58 -16.22
CA ASN A 241 3.72 -1.32 -17.44
C ASN A 241 2.46 -2.19 -17.24
N ALA A 242 1.45 -1.99 -18.08
CA ALA A 242 0.14 -2.63 -17.88
C ALA A 242 0.21 -4.18 -17.93
N ASN A 243 1.05 -4.73 -18.81
CA ASN A 243 1.22 -6.18 -18.94
C ASN A 243 1.97 -6.81 -17.76
N ASP A 244 3.01 -6.14 -17.26
CA ASP A 244 3.72 -6.61 -16.05
C ASP A 244 2.79 -6.54 -14.84
N PHE A 245 2.02 -5.46 -14.71
CA PHE A 245 1.07 -5.30 -13.61
C PHE A 245 -0.03 -6.37 -13.66
N LEU A 246 -0.64 -6.63 -14.83
CA LEU A 246 -1.62 -7.70 -15.01
C LEU A 246 -1.05 -9.08 -14.63
N GLN A 247 0.17 -9.40 -15.04
CA GLN A 247 0.81 -10.66 -14.66
C GLN A 247 0.97 -10.81 -13.15
N ILE A 248 1.28 -9.73 -12.43
CA ILE A 248 1.36 -9.72 -10.97
C ILE A 248 -0.04 -9.91 -10.37
N ILE A 249 -1.06 -9.20 -10.88
CA ILE A 249 -2.46 -9.35 -10.44
C ILE A 249 -2.92 -10.80 -10.56
N GLN A 250 -2.52 -11.50 -11.62
CA GLN A 250 -2.88 -12.90 -11.88
C GLN A 250 -2.00 -13.94 -11.15
N SER A 251 -1.14 -13.53 -10.21
CA SER A 251 -0.17 -14.42 -9.56
C SER A 251 -0.68 -15.18 -8.32
N PHE A 252 -2.01 -15.29 -8.13
CA PHE A 252 -2.64 -15.99 -7.00
C PHE A 252 -3.13 -17.42 -7.32
#